data_AF-A0A1A2M1M1-F1
#
_entry.id   AF-A0A1A2M1M1-F1
#
_cell.length_a   1.000
_cell.length_b   1.000
_cell.length_c   1.000
_cell.angle_alpha   90.00
_cell.angle_beta   90.00
_cell.angle_gamma   90.00
#
_symmetry.space_group_name_H-M   'P 1'
#
loop_
_entity.id
_entity.type
_entity.pdbx_description
1 polymer ?
#
loop_
_entity_poly.entity_id
_entity_poly.type
_entity_poly.pdbx_seq_one_letter_code
_entity_poly.pdbx_strand_id
1 'polypeptide(L)'
;MIDNLDELQSTLHHARATLDELESIAQDAQAVRAELENIAKELNAPGSGPDEPLQDAWRRLAEITDERVAQTERLAAANTTAGEMLRQMLDCTKRVEELKDTVANLAERKSLWDSRVKEAKRRQAVAKEVRRAASEARAEIVHRVFTESLNDVWRSVFMRLAPREYFVPRFGIPTSSRAALEVTLETVHTSGGTGGSPQMMLSAGNLNTAALSLFIALHLAVKPLVPCLVFDDPVQSMDEVHITQFAGLLRILSKRHRRQVIVAVHERQLFEYLALELSPAFEGDELITIELDASLDGPKDGVKRITWTPDPAIAV
;
A
#
# COMPACT_ATOMS: atom_id res chain seq x y z
N MET A 1 -106.76 -92.19 -32.08
CA MET A 1 -106.08 -92.94 -31.01
C MET A 1 -104.57 -93.06 -31.25
N ILE A 2 -104.06 -92.71 -32.45
CA ILE A 2 -102.62 -92.64 -32.75
C ILE A 2 -102.07 -91.22 -32.49
N ASP A 3 -102.84 -90.15 -32.72
CA ASP A 3 -102.40 -88.75 -32.50
C ASP A 3 -102.11 -88.35 -31.04
N ASN A 4 -102.71 -89.02 -30.04
CA ASN A 4 -102.50 -88.70 -28.61
C ASN A 4 -101.18 -89.29 -28.06
N LEU A 5 -100.58 -90.26 -28.75
CA LEU A 5 -99.35 -90.92 -28.32
C LEU A 5 -98.11 -90.10 -28.75
N ASP A 6 -98.16 -89.51 -29.94
CA ASP A 6 -97.10 -88.64 -30.48
C ASP A 6 -96.99 -87.31 -29.71
N GLU A 7 -98.12 -86.75 -29.25
CA GLU A 7 -98.14 -85.51 -28.44
C GLU A 7 -97.57 -85.72 -27.02
N LEU A 8 -97.82 -86.88 -26.41
CA LEU A 8 -97.23 -87.30 -25.13
C LEU A 8 -95.74 -87.66 -25.24
N GLN A 9 -95.31 -88.24 -26.36
CA GLN A 9 -93.88 -88.50 -26.60
C GLN A 9 -93.11 -87.21 -26.88
N SER A 10 -93.69 -86.27 -27.62
CA SER A 10 -93.11 -84.95 -27.85
C SER A 10 -92.95 -84.15 -26.55
N THR A 11 -93.97 -84.11 -25.69
CA THR A 11 -93.91 -83.44 -24.38
C THR A 11 -92.92 -84.10 -23.42
N LEU A 12 -92.81 -85.43 -23.40
CA LEU A 12 -91.82 -86.14 -22.58
C LEU A 12 -90.38 -85.91 -23.10
N HIS A 13 -90.20 -85.86 -24.43
CA HIS A 13 -88.89 -85.56 -25.01
C HIS A 13 -88.47 -84.11 -24.76
N HIS A 14 -89.42 -83.17 -24.78
CA HIS A 14 -89.19 -81.77 -24.43
C HIS A 14 -88.91 -81.57 -22.94
N ALA A 15 -89.62 -82.31 -22.07
CA ALA A 15 -89.37 -82.35 -20.63
C ALA A 15 -88.00 -82.96 -20.27
N ARG A 16 -87.54 -83.97 -21.01
CA ARG A 16 -86.18 -84.53 -20.87
C ARG A 16 -85.11 -83.59 -21.37
N ALA A 17 -85.31 -82.96 -22.53
CA ALA A 17 -84.36 -81.97 -23.05
C ALA A 17 -84.21 -80.78 -22.08
N THR A 18 -85.31 -80.31 -21.50
CA THR A 18 -85.28 -79.26 -20.46
C THR A 18 -84.69 -79.75 -19.15
N LEU A 19 -84.88 -81.01 -18.75
CA LEU A 19 -84.20 -81.60 -17.60
C LEU A 19 -82.69 -81.67 -17.81
N ASP A 20 -82.24 -82.18 -18.96
CA ASP A 20 -80.81 -82.29 -19.30
C ASP A 20 -80.15 -80.90 -19.39
N GLU A 21 -80.87 -79.91 -19.92
CA GLU A 21 -80.44 -78.51 -19.96
C GLU A 21 -80.35 -77.90 -18.54
N LEU A 22 -81.33 -78.16 -17.68
CA LEU A 22 -81.31 -77.73 -16.28
C LEU A 22 -80.21 -78.44 -15.46
N GLU A 23 -79.95 -79.72 -15.73
CA GLU A 23 -78.86 -80.49 -15.12
C GLU A 23 -77.49 -79.97 -15.55
N SER A 24 -77.32 -79.63 -16.84
CA SER A 24 -76.10 -78.98 -17.34
C SER A 24 -75.88 -77.62 -16.68
N ILE A 25 -76.93 -76.79 -16.59
CA ILE A 25 -76.87 -75.47 -15.92
C ILE A 25 -76.53 -75.64 -14.43
N ALA A 26 -77.07 -76.68 -13.77
CA ALA A 26 -76.76 -76.97 -12.36
C ALA A 26 -75.31 -77.40 -12.15
N GLN A 27 -74.76 -78.24 -13.04
CA GLN A 27 -73.34 -78.64 -13.00
C GLN A 27 -72.40 -77.45 -13.21
N ASP A 28 -72.69 -76.59 -14.20
CA ASP A 28 -71.93 -75.38 -14.46
C ASP A 28 -71.99 -74.40 -13.27
N ALA A 29 -73.17 -74.21 -12.68
CA ALA A 29 -73.34 -73.39 -11.48
C ALA A 29 -72.54 -73.95 -10.28
N GLN A 30 -72.48 -75.26 -10.13
CA GLN A 30 -71.70 -75.91 -9.07
C GLN A 30 -70.19 -75.72 -9.28
N ALA A 31 -69.71 -75.81 -10.52
CA ALA A 31 -68.31 -75.56 -10.87
C ALA A 31 -67.91 -74.09 -10.60
N VAL A 32 -68.73 -73.12 -11.04
CA VAL A 32 -68.48 -71.70 -10.78
C VAL A 32 -68.48 -71.39 -9.28
N ARG A 33 -69.37 -72.01 -8.51
CA ARG A 33 -69.42 -71.84 -7.06
C ARG A 33 -68.17 -72.40 -6.36
N ALA A 34 -67.64 -73.53 -6.81
CA ALA A 34 -66.38 -74.09 -6.29
C ALA A 34 -65.18 -73.17 -6.57
N GLU A 35 -65.12 -72.55 -7.76
CA GLU A 35 -64.09 -71.57 -8.09
C GLU A 35 -64.21 -70.29 -7.24
N LEU A 36 -65.43 -69.78 -7.04
CA LEU A 36 -65.65 -68.63 -6.14
C LEU A 36 -65.24 -68.94 -4.69
N GLU A 37 -65.43 -70.17 -4.23
CA GLU A 37 -64.96 -70.62 -2.91
C GLU A 37 -63.42 -70.68 -2.81
N ASN A 38 -62.74 -71.11 -3.88
CA ASN A 38 -61.28 -71.10 -3.93
C ASN A 38 -60.74 -69.66 -3.90
N ILE A 39 -61.33 -68.76 -4.70
CA ILE A 39 -60.99 -67.33 -4.71
C ILE A 39 -61.25 -66.70 -3.33
N ALA A 40 -62.37 -67.06 -2.67
CA ALA A 40 -62.65 -66.60 -1.31
C ALA A 40 -61.60 -67.05 -0.31
N LYS A 41 -61.09 -68.30 -0.41
CA LYS A 41 -60.01 -68.81 0.44
C LYS A 41 -58.69 -68.08 0.18
N GLU A 42 -58.32 -67.85 -1.08
CA GLU A 42 -57.10 -67.11 -1.43
C GLU A 42 -57.15 -65.66 -0.95
N LEU A 43 -58.32 -65.02 -1.04
CA LEU A 43 -58.56 -63.68 -0.49
C LEU A 43 -58.74 -63.68 1.03
N ASN A 44 -58.80 -64.84 1.68
CA ASN A 44 -59.13 -64.99 3.09
C ASN A 44 -60.44 -64.24 3.45
N ALA A 45 -61.41 -64.32 2.56
CA ALA A 45 -62.73 -63.73 2.65
C ALA A 45 -63.76 -64.79 3.11
N PRO A 46 -64.87 -64.39 3.74
CA PRO A 46 -65.92 -65.33 4.11
C PRO A 46 -66.48 -66.04 2.87
N GLY A 47 -66.66 -67.36 2.97
CA GLY A 47 -67.21 -68.22 1.91
C GLY A 47 -68.68 -67.92 1.62
N SER A 48 -69.15 -68.37 0.46
CA SER A 48 -70.53 -68.14 0.02
C SER A 48 -71.53 -69.08 0.68
N GLY A 49 -72.62 -68.52 1.21
CA GLY A 49 -73.69 -69.31 1.83
C GLY A 49 -74.43 -70.19 0.81
N PRO A 50 -75.06 -71.30 1.23
CA PRO A 50 -75.76 -72.23 0.32
C PRO A 50 -76.86 -71.55 -0.52
N ASP A 51 -77.47 -70.47 0.00
CA ASP A 51 -78.57 -69.73 -0.66
C ASP A 51 -78.13 -68.39 -1.30
N GLU A 52 -76.83 -68.04 -1.31
CA GLU A 52 -76.34 -66.80 -1.94
C GLU A 52 -76.35 -66.94 -3.48
N PRO A 53 -76.96 -65.99 -4.24
CA PRO A 53 -76.85 -65.97 -5.70
C PRO A 53 -75.39 -65.86 -6.13
N LEU A 54 -74.98 -66.63 -7.15
CA LEU A 54 -73.58 -66.62 -7.63
C LEU A 54 -73.10 -65.21 -8.04
N GLN A 55 -74.02 -64.38 -8.53
CA GLN A 55 -73.73 -63.01 -8.93
C GLN A 55 -73.39 -62.10 -7.72
N ASP A 56 -74.07 -62.30 -6.59
CA ASP A 56 -73.82 -61.53 -5.36
C ASP A 56 -72.51 -61.99 -4.70
N ALA A 57 -72.24 -63.29 -4.71
CA ALA A 57 -70.97 -63.87 -4.27
C ALA A 57 -69.77 -63.32 -5.06
N TRP A 58 -69.88 -63.29 -6.40
CA TRP A 58 -68.85 -62.72 -7.28
C TRP A 58 -68.67 -61.22 -7.02
N ARG A 59 -69.77 -60.46 -6.94
CA ARG A 59 -69.72 -59.01 -6.72
C ARG A 59 -69.06 -58.66 -5.39
N ARG A 60 -69.37 -59.39 -4.32
CA ARG A 60 -68.75 -59.21 -3.00
C ARG A 60 -67.25 -59.48 -3.05
N LEU A 61 -66.82 -60.56 -3.70
CA LEU A 61 -65.39 -60.89 -3.82
C LEU A 61 -64.65 -59.87 -4.70
N ALA A 62 -65.30 -59.36 -5.76
CA ALA A 62 -64.76 -58.28 -6.59
C ALA A 62 -64.58 -56.99 -5.78
N GLU A 63 -65.60 -56.57 -5.02
CA GLU A 63 -65.55 -55.39 -4.15
C GLU A 63 -64.42 -55.50 -3.10
N ILE A 64 -64.27 -56.68 -2.45
CA ILE A 64 -63.16 -56.94 -1.49
C ILE A 64 -61.79 -56.85 -2.18
N THR A 65 -61.69 -57.37 -3.40
CA THR A 65 -60.43 -57.36 -4.16
C THR A 65 -60.06 -55.93 -4.56
N ASP A 66 -61.01 -55.16 -5.07
CA ASP A 66 -60.83 -53.76 -5.44
C ASP A 66 -60.43 -52.90 -4.23
N GLU A 67 -61.08 -53.10 -3.07
CA GLU A 67 -60.70 -52.42 -1.83
C GLU A 67 -59.27 -52.74 -1.39
N ARG A 68 -58.85 -54.01 -1.48
CA ARG A 68 -57.48 -54.42 -1.13
C ARG A 68 -56.44 -53.91 -2.10
N VAL A 69 -56.73 -53.90 -3.40
CA VAL A 69 -55.86 -53.31 -4.42
C VAL A 69 -55.69 -51.82 -4.12
N ALA A 70 -56.79 -51.09 -3.92
CA ALA A 70 -56.76 -49.67 -3.59
C ALA A 70 -55.99 -49.39 -2.28
N GLN A 71 -56.13 -50.24 -1.26
CA GLN A 71 -55.37 -50.12 -0.02
C GLN A 71 -53.87 -50.35 -0.24
N THR A 72 -53.51 -51.36 -1.03
CA THR A 72 -52.11 -51.69 -1.34
C THR A 72 -51.46 -50.58 -2.17
N GLU A 73 -52.18 -50.02 -3.14
CA GLU A 73 -51.73 -48.87 -3.93
C GLU A 73 -51.52 -47.62 -3.05
N ARG A 74 -52.43 -47.33 -2.12
CA ARG A 74 -52.25 -46.22 -1.16
C ARG A 74 -51.02 -46.43 -0.27
N LEU A 75 -50.80 -47.64 0.24
CA LEU A 75 -49.62 -47.97 1.05
C LEU A 75 -48.34 -47.88 0.23
N ALA A 76 -48.34 -48.36 -1.01
CA ALA A 76 -47.21 -48.25 -1.92
C ALA A 76 -46.89 -46.77 -2.20
N ALA A 77 -47.89 -45.96 -2.54
CA ALA A 77 -47.73 -44.52 -2.76
C ALA A 77 -47.15 -43.81 -1.52
N ALA A 78 -47.70 -44.09 -0.33
CA ALA A 78 -47.21 -43.54 0.93
C ALA A 78 -45.75 -43.93 1.22
N ASN A 79 -45.36 -45.19 0.97
CA ASN A 79 -43.98 -45.64 1.11
C ASN A 79 -43.03 -44.95 0.12
N THR A 80 -43.46 -44.74 -1.13
CA THR A 80 -42.67 -44.02 -2.13
C THR A 80 -42.41 -42.58 -1.68
N THR A 81 -43.46 -41.87 -1.22
CA THR A 81 -43.35 -40.50 -0.69
C THR A 81 -42.46 -40.44 0.56
N ALA A 82 -42.62 -41.38 1.49
CA ALA A 82 -41.78 -41.45 2.69
C ALA A 82 -40.30 -41.69 2.32
N GLY A 83 -40.03 -42.54 1.33
CA GLY A 83 -38.68 -42.79 0.82
C GLY A 83 -38.04 -41.56 0.16
N GLU A 84 -38.83 -40.76 -0.57
CA GLU A 84 -38.39 -39.48 -1.14
C GLU A 84 -38.07 -38.44 -0.06
N MET A 85 -38.95 -38.30 0.95
CA MET A 85 -38.71 -37.40 2.09
C MET A 85 -37.47 -37.81 2.87
N LEU A 86 -37.24 -39.11 3.09
CA LEU A 86 -36.03 -39.60 3.77
C LEU A 86 -34.76 -39.26 2.97
N ARG A 87 -34.79 -39.43 1.64
CA ARG A 87 -33.67 -39.03 0.77
C ARG A 87 -33.39 -37.53 0.86
N GLN A 88 -34.43 -36.70 0.83
CA GLN A 88 -34.28 -35.25 1.00
C GLN A 88 -33.70 -34.88 2.36
N MET A 89 -34.18 -35.51 3.45
CA MET A 89 -33.64 -35.28 4.79
C MET A 89 -32.15 -35.65 4.87
N LEU A 90 -31.75 -36.79 4.31
CA LEU A 90 -30.34 -37.21 4.27
C LEU A 90 -29.48 -36.22 3.50
N ASP A 91 -29.96 -35.68 2.37
CA ASP A 91 -29.26 -34.66 1.61
C ASP A 91 -29.13 -33.33 2.37
N CYS A 92 -30.22 -32.87 2.99
CA CYS A 92 -30.20 -31.71 3.89
C CYS A 92 -29.21 -31.89 5.04
N THR A 93 -29.13 -33.08 5.62
CA THR A 93 -28.21 -33.36 6.73
C THR A 93 -26.75 -33.28 6.28
N LYS A 94 -26.43 -33.83 5.10
CA LYS A 94 -25.10 -33.68 4.48
C LYS A 94 -24.75 -32.21 4.21
N ARG A 95 -25.71 -31.47 3.64
CA ARG A 95 -25.56 -30.03 3.35
C ARG A 95 -25.26 -29.22 4.61
N VAL A 96 -25.92 -29.54 5.72
CA VAL A 96 -25.69 -28.89 7.02
C VAL A 96 -24.29 -29.16 7.53
N GLU A 97 -23.78 -30.39 7.39
CA GLU A 97 -22.43 -30.74 7.82
C GLU A 97 -21.35 -30.02 6.99
N GLU A 98 -21.52 -29.99 5.66
CA GLU A 98 -20.65 -29.20 4.76
C GLU A 98 -20.66 -27.70 5.10
N LEU A 99 -21.84 -27.15 5.43
CA LEU A 99 -21.97 -25.76 5.85
C LEU A 99 -21.30 -25.48 7.19
N LYS A 100 -21.32 -26.42 8.15
CA LYS A 100 -20.58 -26.27 9.41
C LYS A 100 -19.07 -26.22 9.17
N ASP A 101 -18.54 -27.12 8.35
CA ASP A 101 -17.11 -27.16 8.03
C ASP A 101 -16.65 -25.87 7.33
N THR A 102 -17.45 -25.36 6.39
CA THR A 102 -17.15 -24.09 5.73
C THR A 102 -17.21 -22.91 6.70
N VAL A 103 -18.18 -22.84 7.61
CA VAL A 103 -18.26 -21.80 8.64
C VAL A 103 -17.06 -21.87 9.59
N ALA A 104 -16.65 -23.06 10.01
CA ALA A 104 -15.47 -23.25 10.86
C ALA A 104 -14.19 -22.74 10.18
N ASN A 105 -13.97 -23.13 8.92
CA ASN A 105 -12.84 -22.66 8.12
C ASN A 105 -12.84 -21.13 7.93
N LEU A 106 -14.01 -20.53 7.69
CA LEU A 106 -14.13 -19.07 7.55
C LEU A 106 -13.86 -18.36 8.88
N ALA A 107 -14.29 -18.91 10.01
CA ALA A 107 -14.02 -18.36 11.33
C ALA A 107 -12.52 -18.36 11.65
N GLU A 108 -11.81 -19.46 11.34
CA GLU A 108 -10.37 -19.55 11.53
C GLU A 108 -9.62 -18.55 10.64
N ARG A 109 -9.98 -18.47 9.35
CA ARG A 109 -9.41 -17.48 8.42
C ARG A 109 -9.64 -16.05 8.90
N LYS A 110 -10.83 -15.73 9.40
CA LYS A 110 -11.14 -14.41 9.95
C LYS A 110 -10.23 -14.07 11.13
N SER A 111 -10.05 -15.01 12.07
CA SER A 111 -9.15 -14.84 13.22
C SER A 111 -7.71 -14.56 12.78
N LEU A 112 -7.22 -15.31 11.78
CA LEU A 112 -5.91 -15.07 11.19
C LEU A 112 -5.80 -13.65 10.60
N TRP A 113 -6.77 -13.22 9.79
CA TRP A 113 -6.76 -11.88 9.21
C TRP A 113 -6.84 -10.77 10.26
N ASP A 114 -7.63 -10.95 11.32
CA ASP A 114 -7.71 -10.00 12.44
C ASP A 114 -6.34 -9.82 13.12
N SER A 115 -5.58 -10.91 13.29
CA SER A 115 -4.21 -10.84 13.83
C SER A 115 -3.26 -10.07 12.91
N ARG A 116 -3.36 -10.28 11.59
CA ARG A 116 -2.52 -9.59 10.58
C ARG A 116 -2.85 -8.11 10.51
N VAL A 117 -4.13 -7.74 10.58
CA VAL A 117 -4.57 -6.33 10.62
C VAL A 117 -4.08 -5.64 11.90
N LYS A 118 -4.13 -6.31 13.05
CA LYS A 118 -3.58 -5.77 14.31
C LYS A 118 -2.08 -5.49 14.19
N GLU A 119 -1.30 -6.43 13.67
CA GLU A 119 0.14 -6.22 13.48
C GLU A 119 0.44 -5.13 12.44
N ALA A 120 -0.32 -5.06 11.34
CA ALA A 120 -0.18 -4.00 10.36
C ALA A 120 -0.44 -2.60 10.96
N LYS A 121 -1.49 -2.47 11.80
CA LYS A 121 -1.78 -1.22 12.54
C LYS A 121 -0.65 -0.86 13.50
N ARG A 122 -0.09 -1.85 14.21
CA ARG A 122 1.06 -1.63 15.11
C ARG A 122 2.28 -1.11 14.34
N ARG A 123 2.62 -1.75 13.22
CA ARG A 123 3.74 -1.31 12.36
C ARG A 123 3.50 0.08 11.77
N GLN A 124 2.28 0.40 11.37
CA GLN A 124 1.91 1.73 10.90
C GLN A 124 2.10 2.79 11.99
N ALA A 125 1.73 2.50 13.24
CA ALA A 125 1.94 3.41 14.36
C ALA A 125 3.43 3.68 14.59
N VAL A 126 4.26 2.63 14.67
CA VAL A 126 5.72 2.76 14.80
C VAL A 126 6.31 3.56 13.64
N ALA A 127 5.90 3.29 12.41
CA ALA A 127 6.38 4.03 11.24
C ALA A 127 6.02 5.53 11.30
N LYS A 128 4.82 5.88 11.82
CA LYS A 128 4.43 7.28 12.04
C LYS A 128 5.29 7.94 13.11
N GLU A 129 5.59 7.24 14.20
CA GLU A 129 6.45 7.74 15.27
C GLU A 129 7.89 7.97 14.79
N VAL A 130 8.47 7.01 14.08
CA VAL A 130 9.80 7.14 13.48
C VAL A 130 9.85 8.33 12.51
N ARG A 131 8.83 8.48 11.66
CA ARG A 131 8.74 9.63 10.74
C ARG A 131 8.66 10.95 11.49
N ARG A 132 7.90 11.01 12.58
CA ARG A 132 7.79 12.21 13.43
C ARG A 132 9.13 12.55 14.08
N ALA A 133 9.75 11.58 14.75
CA ALA A 133 11.05 11.75 15.39
C ALA A 133 12.15 12.17 14.40
N ALA A 134 12.20 11.56 13.22
CA ALA A 134 13.13 11.96 12.16
C ALA A 134 12.87 13.39 11.64
N SER A 135 11.60 13.83 11.63
CA SER A 135 11.25 15.19 11.25
C SER A 135 11.66 16.22 12.30
N GLU A 136 11.46 15.91 13.57
CA GLU A 136 11.88 16.74 14.71
C GLU A 136 13.40 16.85 14.76
N ALA A 137 14.12 15.72 14.67
CA ALA A 137 15.59 15.71 14.66
C ALA A 137 16.17 16.48 13.47
N ARG A 138 15.58 16.36 12.27
CA ARG A 138 15.99 17.16 11.11
C ARG A 138 15.78 18.65 11.36
N ALA A 139 14.62 19.04 11.89
CA ALA A 139 14.32 20.44 12.18
C ALA A 139 15.30 21.02 13.21
N GLU A 140 15.63 20.26 14.25
CA GLU A 140 16.60 20.66 15.28
C GLU A 140 18.01 20.82 14.69
N ILE A 141 18.48 19.86 13.89
CA ILE A 141 19.80 19.96 13.23
C ILE A 141 19.85 21.18 12.31
N VAL A 142 18.82 21.39 11.50
CA VAL A 142 18.73 22.55 10.61
C VAL A 142 18.75 23.85 11.42
N HIS A 143 17.95 23.95 12.47
CA HIS A 143 17.93 25.13 13.33
C HIS A 143 19.31 25.39 13.95
N ARG A 144 19.97 24.36 14.50
CA ARG A 144 21.30 24.50 15.10
C ARG A 144 22.36 24.92 14.07
N VAL A 145 22.40 24.27 12.91
CA VAL A 145 23.41 24.55 11.88
C VAL A 145 23.23 25.95 11.30
N PHE A 146 22.01 26.35 10.95
CA PHE A 146 21.75 27.67 10.35
C PHE A 146 21.81 28.80 11.38
N THR A 147 21.23 28.61 12.57
CA THR A 147 21.07 29.70 13.53
C THR A 147 22.24 29.88 14.48
N GLU A 148 22.90 28.80 14.91
CA GLU A 148 24.01 28.89 15.88
C GLU A 148 25.35 28.84 15.17
N SER A 149 25.61 27.80 14.36
CA SER A 149 26.95 27.64 13.76
C SER A 149 27.20 28.58 12.58
N LEU A 150 26.28 28.64 11.61
CA LEU A 150 26.51 29.37 10.37
C LEU A 150 26.37 30.88 10.55
N ASN A 151 25.36 31.34 11.29
CA ASN A 151 25.17 32.76 11.57
C ASN A 151 26.34 33.37 12.35
N ASP A 152 26.92 32.66 13.32
CA ASP A 152 28.08 33.16 14.06
C ASP A 152 29.32 33.31 13.17
N VAL A 153 29.57 32.30 12.32
CA VAL A 153 30.67 32.36 11.34
C VAL A 153 30.41 33.47 10.32
N TRP A 154 29.18 33.57 9.79
CA TRP A 154 28.81 34.59 8.82
C TRP A 154 28.96 35.99 9.40
N ARG A 155 28.44 36.24 10.60
CA ARG A 155 28.64 37.49 11.34
C ARG A 155 30.11 37.80 11.53
N SER A 156 30.93 36.83 11.94
CA SER A 156 32.36 37.03 12.16
C SER A 156 33.10 37.43 10.88
N VAL A 157 32.79 36.78 9.76
CA VAL A 157 33.41 37.09 8.46
C VAL A 157 32.90 38.44 7.94
N PHE A 158 31.60 38.71 8.04
CA PHE A 158 31.00 39.96 7.57
C PHE A 158 31.54 41.17 8.32
N MET A 159 31.57 41.15 9.66
CA MET A 159 32.09 42.27 10.46
C MET A 159 33.60 42.52 10.25
N ARG A 160 34.35 41.54 9.73
CA ARG A 160 35.74 41.75 9.31
C ARG A 160 35.83 42.46 7.96
N LEU A 161 35.00 42.07 7.00
CA LEU A 161 35.00 42.67 5.67
C LEU A 161 34.39 44.07 5.66
N ALA A 162 33.31 44.30 6.41
CA ALA A 162 32.61 45.58 6.52
C ALA A 162 32.51 46.05 7.99
N PRO A 163 33.61 46.47 8.64
CA PRO A 163 33.64 46.78 10.07
C PRO A 163 32.85 48.05 10.45
N ARG A 164 32.51 48.89 9.47
CA ARG A 164 31.72 50.12 9.68
C ARG A 164 30.22 49.93 9.51
N GLU A 165 29.79 48.73 9.09
CA GLU A 165 28.37 48.44 8.88
C GLU A 165 27.68 48.13 10.22
N TYR A 166 26.52 48.75 10.43
CA TYR A 166 25.71 48.55 11.63
C TYR A 166 24.70 47.42 11.47
N PHE A 167 24.29 47.09 10.24
CA PHE A 167 23.36 46.01 9.94
C PHE A 167 24.10 44.74 9.52
N VAL A 168 24.11 43.74 10.39
CA VAL A 168 24.76 42.45 10.12
C VAL A 168 23.75 41.47 9.52
N PRO A 169 24.03 40.86 8.37
CA PRO A 169 23.14 39.88 7.77
C PRO A 169 23.14 38.57 8.56
N ARG A 170 21.97 37.93 8.61
CA ARG A 170 21.77 36.62 9.23
C ARG A 170 20.68 35.84 8.51
N PHE A 171 20.70 34.53 8.68
CA PHE A 171 19.56 33.69 8.39
C PHE A 171 18.49 33.87 9.47
N GLY A 172 17.26 34.14 9.04
CA GLY A 172 16.06 34.08 9.86
C GLY A 172 15.74 32.66 10.30
N ILE A 173 14.67 32.49 11.09
CA ILE A 173 14.26 31.17 11.57
C ILE A 173 13.75 30.37 10.37
N PRO A 174 14.37 29.22 10.05
CA PRO A 174 13.94 28.42 8.92
C PRO A 174 12.53 27.86 9.15
N THR A 175 11.61 28.17 8.23
CA THR A 175 10.31 27.51 8.18
C THR A 175 10.45 26.18 7.45
N SER A 176 10.42 25.07 8.19
CA SER A 176 10.44 23.74 7.57
C SER A 176 9.05 23.40 7.04
N SER A 177 8.89 23.45 5.71
CA SER A 177 7.77 22.78 5.04
C SER A 177 8.12 21.30 4.77
N ARG A 178 7.12 20.48 4.42
CA ARG A 178 7.31 19.05 4.10
C ARG A 178 8.22 18.78 2.89
N ALA A 179 8.49 19.79 2.05
CA ALA A 179 9.16 19.62 0.75
C ALA A 179 10.43 20.47 0.58
N ALA A 180 10.55 21.60 1.29
CA ALA A 180 11.71 22.48 1.16
C ALA A 180 12.01 23.24 2.47
N LEU A 181 13.31 23.49 2.68
CA LEU A 181 13.81 24.42 3.67
C LEU A 181 13.71 25.83 3.09
N GLU A 182 12.80 26.65 3.61
CA GLU A 182 12.71 28.06 3.25
C GLU A 182 13.44 28.88 4.31
N VAL A 183 14.47 29.61 3.90
CA VAL A 183 15.27 30.44 4.80
C VAL A 183 15.17 31.88 4.33
N THR A 184 14.69 32.75 5.20
CA THR A 184 14.66 34.19 4.97
C THR A 184 16.00 34.81 5.34
N LEU A 185 16.39 35.86 4.63
CA LEU A 185 17.55 36.67 4.98
C LEU A 185 17.07 37.95 5.66
N GLU A 186 17.62 38.21 6.85
CA GLU A 186 17.32 39.37 7.67
C GLU A 186 18.63 40.08 8.04
N THR A 187 18.56 41.33 8.48
CA THR A 187 19.68 41.97 9.17
C THR A 187 19.36 42.21 10.64
N VAL A 188 20.39 42.30 11.47
CA VAL A 188 20.31 42.68 12.88
C VAL A 188 21.25 43.83 13.12
N HIS A 189 20.78 44.85 13.83
CA HIS A 189 21.60 45.98 14.20
C HIS A 189 22.63 45.58 15.28
N THR A 190 23.86 46.08 15.21
CA THR A 190 24.96 45.73 16.14
C THR A 190 24.64 46.04 17.60
N SER A 191 23.79 47.04 17.88
CA SER A 191 23.31 47.39 19.23
C SER A 191 22.09 46.58 19.71
N GLY A 192 21.61 45.63 18.90
CA GLY A 192 20.35 44.92 19.13
C GLY A 192 19.17 45.56 18.38
N GLY A 193 18.25 44.71 17.91
CA GLY A 193 17.10 45.08 17.09
C GLY A 193 17.14 44.44 15.69
N THR A 194 15.99 43.98 15.20
CA THR A 194 15.87 43.41 13.84
C THR A 194 15.74 44.53 12.81
N GLY A 195 16.56 44.46 11.76
CA GLY A 195 16.42 45.28 10.56
C GLY A 195 15.54 44.61 9.51
N GLY A 196 15.44 45.23 8.33
CA GLY A 196 14.77 44.63 7.17
C GLY A 196 15.63 43.59 6.45
N SER A 197 15.28 43.30 5.20
CA SER A 197 16.11 42.43 4.36
C SER A 197 17.47 43.09 4.07
N PRO A 198 18.55 42.31 3.84
CA PRO A 198 19.86 42.86 3.48
C PRO A 198 19.81 43.81 2.27
N GLN A 199 18.94 43.53 1.29
CA GLN A 199 18.75 44.40 0.12
C GLN A 199 18.21 45.79 0.45
N MET A 200 17.44 45.91 1.54
CA MET A 200 16.89 47.21 1.99
C MET A 200 17.84 47.96 2.92
N MET A 201 18.72 47.24 3.62
CA MET A 201 19.51 47.78 4.73
C MET A 201 20.97 48.04 4.35
N LEU A 202 21.49 47.34 3.34
CA LEU A 202 22.89 47.42 2.91
C LEU A 202 23.03 48.20 1.61
N SER A 203 24.15 48.90 1.46
CA SER A 203 24.57 49.47 0.17
C SER A 203 24.90 48.36 -0.84
N ALA A 204 24.96 48.69 -2.13
CA ALA A 204 25.34 47.72 -3.16
C ALA A 204 26.70 47.04 -2.88
N GLY A 205 27.70 47.82 -2.43
CA GLY A 205 29.00 47.28 -2.04
C GLY A 205 28.92 46.36 -0.81
N ASN A 206 28.14 46.74 0.21
CA ASN A 206 27.97 45.90 1.41
C ASN A 206 27.11 44.66 1.14
N LEU A 207 26.22 44.70 0.14
CA LEU A 207 25.47 43.55 -0.32
C LEU A 207 26.38 42.51 -1.00
N ASN A 208 27.33 42.96 -1.82
CA ASN A 208 28.37 42.08 -2.38
C ASN A 208 29.26 41.50 -1.27
N THR A 209 29.65 42.32 -0.28
CA THR A 209 30.35 41.85 0.91
C THR A 209 29.53 40.83 1.72
N ALA A 210 28.21 41.00 1.81
CA ALA A 210 27.32 40.06 2.47
C ALA A 210 27.27 38.71 1.73
N ALA A 211 27.22 38.73 0.40
CA ALA A 211 27.26 37.53 -0.42
C ALA A 211 28.62 36.80 -0.32
N LEU A 212 29.72 37.54 -0.40
CA LEU A 212 31.08 37.02 -0.27
C LEU A 212 31.33 36.41 1.12
N SER A 213 30.93 37.12 2.17
CA SER A 213 31.04 36.62 3.55
C SER A 213 30.18 35.37 3.79
N LEU A 214 28.99 35.29 3.18
CA LEU A 214 28.15 34.11 3.26
C LEU A 214 28.81 32.90 2.57
N PHE A 215 29.36 33.11 1.37
CA PHE A 215 30.08 32.06 0.63
C PHE A 215 31.24 31.48 1.45
N ILE A 216 32.03 32.36 2.06
CA ILE A 216 33.16 31.97 2.93
C ILE A 216 32.64 31.27 4.19
N ALA A 217 31.58 31.78 4.81
CA ALA A 217 31.00 31.19 6.02
C ALA A 217 30.47 29.77 5.77
N LEU A 218 29.81 29.53 4.63
CA LEU A 218 29.38 28.20 4.22
C LEU A 218 30.56 27.23 4.07
N HIS A 219 31.67 27.68 3.47
CA HIS A 219 32.88 26.88 3.32
C HIS A 219 33.58 26.58 4.66
N LEU A 220 33.43 27.46 5.66
CA LEU A 220 34.01 27.29 6.99
C LEU A 220 33.11 26.49 7.95
N ALA A 221 31.79 26.57 7.78
CA ALA A 221 30.81 25.90 8.64
C ALA A 221 30.79 24.37 8.44
N VAL A 222 31.23 23.89 7.29
CA VAL A 222 31.25 22.45 6.96
C VAL A 222 32.69 22.02 6.66
N LYS A 223 33.06 20.79 7.06
CA LYS A 223 34.35 20.21 6.67
C LYS A 223 34.38 20.01 5.15
N PRO A 224 35.26 20.70 4.40
CA PRO A 224 35.23 20.59 2.95
C PRO A 224 35.88 19.29 2.48
N LEU A 225 35.33 18.70 1.43
CA LEU A 225 35.96 17.58 0.70
C LEU A 225 37.24 18.04 -0.01
N VAL A 226 37.21 19.26 -0.57
CA VAL A 226 38.34 19.92 -1.20
C VAL A 226 38.59 21.23 -0.44
N PRO A 227 39.69 21.38 0.31
CA PRO A 227 39.99 22.58 1.08
C PRO A 227 40.50 23.71 0.19
N CYS A 228 39.84 23.98 -0.93
CA CYS A 228 40.18 24.99 -1.91
C CYS A 228 39.03 25.98 -2.08
N LEU A 229 39.36 27.26 -2.20
CA LEU A 229 38.47 28.37 -2.51
C LEU A 229 38.94 29.03 -3.79
N VAL A 230 38.03 29.19 -4.75
CA VAL A 230 38.28 29.87 -6.01
C VAL A 230 37.37 31.08 -6.08
N PHE A 231 37.97 32.25 -6.24
CA PHE A 231 37.27 33.51 -6.40
C PHE A 231 37.51 34.03 -7.82
N ASP A 232 36.43 34.23 -8.57
CA ASP A 232 36.48 34.86 -9.89
C ASP A 232 36.01 36.30 -9.75
N ASP A 233 36.96 37.22 -9.82
CA ASP A 233 36.77 38.66 -9.70
C ASP A 233 35.94 39.12 -8.49
N PRO A 234 36.34 38.76 -7.25
CA PRO A 234 35.50 38.91 -6.05
C PRO A 234 35.26 40.37 -5.60
N VAL A 235 35.94 41.34 -6.20
CA VAL A 235 36.02 42.75 -5.76
C VAL A 235 35.10 43.70 -6.53
N GLN A 236 34.25 43.20 -7.42
CA GLN A 236 33.34 44.04 -8.18
C GLN A 236 32.47 44.88 -7.22
N SER A 237 32.55 46.21 -7.36
CA SER A 237 31.83 47.17 -6.50
C SER A 237 32.28 47.23 -5.02
N MET A 238 33.51 46.82 -4.70
CA MET A 238 34.14 47.01 -3.38
C MET A 238 35.04 48.26 -3.37
N ASP A 239 35.16 48.93 -2.21
CA ASP A 239 36.09 50.06 -2.03
C ASP A 239 37.48 49.59 -1.57
N GLU A 240 38.46 50.50 -1.56
CA GLU A 240 39.84 50.20 -1.16
C GLU A 240 39.94 49.61 0.26
N VAL A 241 39.07 50.06 1.16
CA VAL A 241 39.01 49.57 2.55
C VAL A 241 38.57 48.11 2.57
N HIS A 242 37.50 47.77 1.86
CA HIS A 242 37.00 46.40 1.74
C HIS A 242 38.00 45.48 1.03
N ILE A 243 38.71 45.96 0.01
CA ILE A 243 39.78 45.22 -0.67
C ILE A 243 40.89 44.86 0.31
N THR A 244 41.31 45.81 1.16
CA THR A 244 42.33 45.58 2.20
C THR A 244 41.87 44.54 3.21
N GLN A 245 40.62 44.64 3.69
CA GLN A 245 40.05 43.66 4.62
C GLN A 245 39.92 42.27 3.97
N PHE A 246 39.59 42.22 2.68
CA PHE A 246 39.52 40.98 1.92
C PHE A 246 40.90 40.31 1.80
N ALA A 247 41.95 41.05 1.45
CA ALA A 247 43.32 40.54 1.42
C ALA A 247 43.74 39.95 2.78
N GLY A 248 43.44 40.67 3.87
CA GLY A 248 43.66 40.17 5.23
C GLY A 248 42.89 38.88 5.54
N LEU A 249 41.64 38.77 5.07
CA LEU A 249 40.83 37.56 5.22
C LEU A 249 41.42 36.38 4.43
N LEU A 250 41.83 36.60 3.18
CA LEU A 250 42.47 35.57 2.35
C LEU A 250 43.72 35.01 3.02
N ARG A 251 44.53 35.88 3.63
CA ARG A 251 45.70 35.47 4.41
C ARG A 251 45.31 34.58 5.59
N ILE A 252 44.26 34.93 6.33
CA ILE A 252 43.77 34.11 7.44
C ILE A 252 43.25 32.75 6.94
N LEU A 253 42.49 32.73 5.83
CA LEU A 253 41.98 31.50 5.23
C LEU A 253 43.11 30.57 4.79
N SER A 254 44.12 31.12 4.13
CA SER A 254 45.29 30.36 3.69
C SER A 254 46.11 29.83 4.87
N LYS A 255 46.51 30.71 5.80
CA LYS A 255 47.49 30.35 6.84
C LYS A 255 46.87 29.65 8.05
N ARG A 256 45.76 30.15 8.57
CA ARG A 256 45.13 29.61 9.80
C ARG A 256 44.18 28.46 9.49
N HIS A 257 43.39 28.56 8.41
CA HIS A 257 42.41 27.53 8.05
C HIS A 257 42.94 26.50 7.04
N ARG A 258 44.21 26.62 6.63
CA ARG A 258 44.90 25.70 5.69
C ARG A 258 44.07 25.49 4.42
N ARG A 259 43.55 26.58 3.85
CA ARG A 259 42.81 26.57 2.58
C ARG A 259 43.73 26.94 1.44
N GLN A 260 43.64 26.20 0.34
CA GLN A 260 44.17 26.68 -0.93
C GLN A 260 43.25 27.79 -1.43
N VAL A 261 43.79 28.95 -1.76
CA VAL A 261 43.03 30.10 -2.23
C VAL A 261 43.52 30.45 -3.62
N ILE A 262 42.60 30.50 -4.58
CA ILE A 262 42.83 30.93 -5.95
C ILE A 262 41.96 32.16 -6.18
N VAL A 263 42.56 33.24 -6.65
CA VAL A 263 41.84 34.48 -6.96
C VAL A 263 42.19 34.88 -8.39
N ALA A 264 41.17 35.03 -9.22
CA ALA A 264 41.27 35.71 -10.51
C ALA A 264 40.79 37.15 -10.33
N VAL A 265 41.54 38.10 -10.89
CA VAL A 265 41.18 39.52 -10.92
C VAL A 265 41.45 40.06 -12.32
N HIS A 266 40.62 40.97 -12.79
CA HIS A 266 40.80 41.59 -14.10
C HIS A 266 41.61 42.89 -14.04
N GLU A 267 41.64 43.57 -12.89
CA GLU A 267 42.34 44.84 -12.71
C GLU A 267 43.82 44.63 -12.32
N ARG A 268 44.73 45.20 -13.12
CA ARG A 268 46.19 45.10 -12.91
C ARG A 268 46.63 45.65 -11.55
N GLN A 269 46.10 46.79 -11.14
CA GLN A 269 46.47 47.45 -9.88
C GLN A 269 46.10 46.57 -8.68
N LEU A 270 44.91 45.96 -8.73
CA LEU A 270 44.48 45.02 -7.70
C LEU A 270 45.30 43.75 -7.69
N PHE A 271 45.66 43.21 -8.86
CA PHE A 271 46.55 42.06 -8.96
C PHE A 271 47.89 42.32 -8.26
N GLU A 272 48.52 43.45 -8.54
CA GLU A 272 49.80 43.84 -7.93
C GLU A 272 49.66 44.06 -6.43
N TYR A 273 48.58 44.71 -5.99
CA TYR A 273 48.27 44.89 -4.56
C TYR A 273 48.10 43.55 -3.83
N LEU A 274 47.27 42.65 -4.35
CA LEU A 274 47.03 41.34 -3.75
C LEU A 274 48.31 40.48 -3.77
N ALA A 275 49.10 40.54 -4.84
CA ALA A 275 50.37 39.83 -4.91
C ALA A 275 51.34 40.30 -3.80
N LEU A 276 51.37 41.61 -3.52
CA LEU A 276 52.19 42.17 -2.45
C LEU A 276 51.66 41.75 -1.06
N GLU A 277 50.36 41.92 -0.80
CA GLU A 277 49.74 41.60 0.50
C GLU A 277 49.75 40.10 0.84
N LEU A 278 49.62 39.25 -0.18
CA LEU A 278 49.61 37.79 -0.05
C LEU A 278 51.00 37.18 -0.23
N SER A 279 52.05 37.99 -0.32
CA SER A 279 53.41 37.51 -0.45
C SER A 279 53.78 36.55 0.70
N PRO A 280 54.57 35.49 0.42
CA PRO A 280 55.00 34.52 1.40
C PRO A 280 55.66 35.18 2.62
N ALA A 281 55.13 34.94 3.82
CA ALA A 281 55.61 35.57 5.05
C ALA A 281 56.25 34.58 6.03
N PHE A 282 55.97 33.28 5.89
CA PHE A 282 56.48 32.22 6.75
C PHE A 282 57.11 31.09 5.93
N GLU A 283 58.01 30.34 6.55
CA GLU A 283 58.64 29.17 5.92
C GLU A 283 57.59 28.16 5.42
N GLY A 284 57.75 27.71 4.17
CA GLY A 284 56.79 26.84 3.49
C GLY A 284 55.64 27.58 2.80
N ASP A 285 55.56 28.91 2.91
CA ASP A 285 54.61 29.70 2.13
C ASP A 285 55.05 29.81 0.67
N GLU A 286 54.08 29.65 -0.23
CA GLU A 286 54.25 29.83 -1.67
C GLU A 286 53.09 30.68 -2.22
N LEU A 287 53.42 31.61 -3.11
CA LEU A 287 52.49 32.36 -3.92
C LEU A 287 52.81 32.10 -5.39
N ILE A 288 51.80 31.73 -6.17
CA ILE A 288 51.92 31.60 -7.62
C ILE A 288 51.10 32.72 -8.23
N THR A 289 51.75 33.57 -9.02
CA THR A 289 51.08 34.60 -9.81
C THR A 289 51.08 34.19 -11.28
N ILE A 290 49.96 34.40 -11.95
CA ILE A 290 49.76 34.03 -13.35
C ILE A 290 49.17 35.25 -14.05
N GLU A 291 49.93 35.78 -15.01
CA GLU A 291 49.51 36.88 -15.87
C GLU A 291 49.09 36.29 -17.23
N LEU A 292 47.83 36.52 -17.59
CA LEU A 292 47.25 36.05 -18.86
C LEU A 292 47.20 37.23 -19.83
N ASP A 293 48.22 37.37 -20.67
CA ASP A 293 48.25 38.37 -21.75
C ASP A 293 48.23 37.64 -23.10
N ALA A 294 47.38 38.13 -24.03
CA ALA A 294 47.26 37.60 -25.38
C ALA A 294 48.54 37.84 -26.23
N SER A 295 49.43 38.73 -25.79
CA SER A 295 50.71 39.02 -26.47
C SER A 295 51.89 38.15 -26.00
N LEU A 296 51.72 37.27 -25.00
CA LEU A 296 52.79 36.40 -24.51
C LEU A 296 52.86 35.14 -25.39
N ASP A 297 54.03 34.88 -25.99
CA ASP A 297 54.29 33.80 -26.96
C ASP A 297 54.28 32.37 -26.34
N GLY A 298 53.78 32.20 -25.12
CA GLY A 298 53.57 30.90 -24.50
C GLY A 298 53.15 30.93 -23.03
N PRO A 299 52.60 29.83 -22.48
CA PRO A 299 52.05 29.76 -21.13
C PRO A 299 53.08 29.87 -19.98
N LYS A 300 54.38 30.04 -20.28
CA LYS A 300 55.46 30.03 -19.29
C LYS A 300 55.94 31.42 -18.86
N ASP A 301 55.80 32.44 -19.70
CA ASP A 301 56.36 33.77 -19.41
C ASP A 301 55.49 34.59 -18.44
N GLY A 302 54.22 34.23 -18.28
CA GLY A 302 53.29 34.86 -17.34
C GLY A 302 53.24 34.25 -15.94
N VAL A 303 53.92 33.11 -15.69
CA VAL A 303 53.82 32.39 -14.40
C VAL A 303 55.04 32.70 -13.54
N LYS A 304 54.84 33.32 -12.37
CA LYS A 304 55.88 33.57 -11.37
C LYS A 304 55.56 32.83 -10.09
N ARG A 305 56.55 32.12 -9.56
CA ARG A 305 56.47 31.42 -8.28
C ARG A 305 57.33 32.15 -7.26
N ILE A 306 56.69 32.68 -6.23
CA ILE A 306 57.32 33.39 -5.13
C ILE A 306 57.27 32.44 -3.93
N THR A 307 58.42 32.13 -3.37
CA THR A 307 58.55 31.31 -2.15
C THR A 307 59.10 32.17 -1.04
N TRP A 308 58.81 31.80 0.21
CA TRP A 308 59.40 32.49 1.34
C TRP A 308 60.91 32.35 1.34
N THR A 309 61.60 33.47 1.49
CA THR A 309 63.04 33.54 1.71
C THR A 309 63.31 34.28 3.01
N PRO A 310 64.21 33.79 3.89
CA PRO A 310 64.57 34.50 5.10
C PRO A 310 65.18 35.86 4.75
N ASP A 311 64.68 36.91 5.40
CA ASP A 311 65.18 38.27 5.20
C ASP A 311 66.62 38.37 5.73
N PRO A 312 67.63 38.63 4.88
CA PRO A 312 69.00 38.78 5.32
C PRO A 312 69.22 39.97 6.27
N ALA A 313 68.28 40.92 6.35
CA ALA A 313 68.36 42.06 7.26
C ALA A 313 67.89 41.76 8.69
N ILE A 314 67.20 40.64 8.93
CA ILE A 314 66.64 40.26 10.25
C ILE A 314 67.35 39.01 10.81
N ALA A 315 68.27 38.41 10.07
CA ALA A 315 69.08 37.29 10.52
C ALA A 315 70.23 37.76 11.47
N VAL A 316 69.88 37.99 12.75
CA VAL A 316 70.81 38.05 13.90
C VAL A 316 70.26 37.19 15.02
#